data_AF-A0A2D6FI32-F1
#
_entry.id   AF-A0A2D6FI32-F1
#
_cell.length_a   1.000
_cell.length_b   1.000
_cell.length_c   1.000
_cell.angle_alpha   90.00
_cell.angle_beta   90.00
_cell.angle_gamma   90.00
#
_symmetry.space_group_name_H-M   'P 1'
#
loop_
_entity.id
_entity.type
_entity.pdbx_description
1 polymer ?
#
loop_
_entity_poly.entity_id
_entity_poly.type
_entity_poly.pdbx_seq_one_letter_code
_entity_poly.pdbx_strand_id
1 'polypeptide(L)'
;MNRPLLRDWCCCLSIIWLPLVSAIPAQAVSWEAIDVLRNKLTRSGVRVLQRDCAQKGLQGLYHPRSDTVVVCRSHRSPAQVWDTLAHEATHRMQRCAGGSISDRQHHRAMYSALARSHPAEVRSLRVYPRQQQLAELEARYTAKLPPGDVLRLFDRYCGAQIRV
;
A
#
# COMPACT_ATOMS: atom_id res chain seq x y z
N MET A 1 -17.61 70.59 -37.75
CA MET A 1 -16.93 70.95 -36.49
C MET A 1 -17.34 69.95 -35.41
N ASN A 2 -16.34 69.43 -34.71
CA ASN A 2 -16.31 68.78 -33.39
C ASN A 2 -17.12 67.50 -33.07
N ARG A 3 -16.38 66.41 -32.83
CA ARG A 3 -16.71 65.30 -31.90
C ARG A 3 -16.37 65.71 -30.46
N PRO A 4 -16.99 65.08 -29.42
CA PRO A 4 -16.32 63.96 -28.71
C PRO A 4 -17.30 62.80 -28.40
N LEU A 5 -16.94 61.53 -28.60
CA LEU A 5 -16.28 60.60 -27.64
C LEU A 5 -16.99 60.50 -26.28
N LEU A 6 -17.63 59.35 -26.02
CA LEU A 6 -17.59 58.64 -24.74
C LEU A 6 -17.90 57.16 -24.98
N ARG A 7 -16.92 56.34 -24.56
CA ARG A 7 -16.82 54.90 -24.71
C ARG A 7 -16.99 54.33 -23.31
N ASP A 8 -18.20 53.92 -22.97
CA ASP A 8 -18.49 53.34 -21.67
C ASP A 8 -18.09 51.86 -21.66
N TRP A 9 -17.03 51.58 -20.92
CA TRP A 9 -16.53 50.24 -20.63
C TRP A 9 -17.48 49.51 -19.68
N CYS A 10 -18.09 48.43 -20.16
CA CYS A 10 -18.68 47.39 -19.30
C CYS A 10 -17.57 46.69 -18.49
N CYS A 11 -17.43 47.04 -17.21
CA CYS A 11 -16.72 46.22 -16.23
C CYS A 11 -17.67 45.15 -15.65
N CYS A 12 -17.88 44.05 -16.37
CA CYS A 12 -18.47 42.84 -15.79
C CYS A 12 -17.37 42.07 -15.04
N LEU A 13 -17.20 42.36 -13.75
CA LEU A 13 -16.39 41.55 -12.84
C LEU A 13 -17.07 40.18 -12.63
N SER A 14 -16.72 39.23 -13.49
CA SER A 14 -17.09 37.83 -13.31
C SER A 14 -16.18 37.21 -12.23
N ILE A 15 -16.69 37.10 -11.01
CA ILE A 15 -16.00 36.38 -9.93
C ILE A 15 -16.07 34.89 -10.27
N ILE A 16 -15.00 34.38 -10.87
CA ILE A 16 -14.82 32.95 -11.12
C ILE A 16 -14.56 32.29 -9.77
N TRP A 17 -15.59 31.66 -9.20
CA TRP A 17 -15.45 30.74 -8.07
C TRP A 17 -14.73 29.48 -8.54
N LEU A 18 -13.41 29.44 -8.39
CA LEU A 18 -12.63 28.20 -8.51
C LEU A 18 -12.91 27.35 -7.27
N PRO A 19 -13.52 26.16 -7.39
CA PRO A 19 -13.64 25.26 -6.27
C PRO A 19 -12.23 24.84 -5.85
N LEU A 20 -11.85 25.18 -4.62
CA LEU A 20 -10.61 24.74 -4.01
C LEU A 20 -10.73 23.21 -3.78
N VAL A 21 -10.30 22.43 -4.77
CA VAL A 21 -10.16 20.98 -4.61
C VAL A 21 -8.97 20.77 -3.69
N SER A 22 -9.22 20.62 -2.40
CA SER A 22 -8.22 20.16 -1.44
C SER A 22 -7.80 18.75 -1.84
N ALA A 23 -6.75 18.64 -2.64
CA ALA A 23 -6.09 17.38 -2.90
C ALA A 23 -5.53 16.90 -1.56
N ILE A 24 -6.13 15.83 -1.00
CA ILE A 24 -5.52 15.13 0.14
C ILE A 24 -4.15 14.67 -0.36
N PRO A 25 -3.04 15.09 0.27
CA PRO A 25 -1.73 14.69 -0.18
C PRO A 25 -1.66 13.16 -0.08
N ALA A 26 -1.35 12.50 -1.19
CA ALA A 26 -0.97 11.10 -1.16
C ALA A 26 0.21 11.01 -0.18
N GLN A 27 0.01 10.35 0.97
CA GLN A 27 1.08 10.25 1.96
C GLN A 27 2.24 9.46 1.34
N ALA A 28 3.34 10.15 1.08
CA ALA A 28 4.56 9.54 0.61
C ALA A 28 5.08 8.59 1.70
N VAL A 29 5.36 7.35 1.30
CA VAL A 29 5.99 6.36 2.17
C VAL A 29 7.38 6.87 2.61
N SER A 30 7.66 6.81 3.91
CA SER A 30 8.93 7.22 4.51
C SER A 30 9.73 6.04 5.07
N TRP A 31 11.02 6.25 5.32
CA TRP A 31 11.86 5.30 6.05
C TRP A 31 11.34 5.07 7.48
N GLU A 32 10.78 6.09 8.11
CA GLU A 32 10.16 5.97 9.43
C GLU A 32 9.00 4.95 9.43
N ALA A 33 8.10 5.02 8.44
CA ALA A 33 7.01 4.05 8.32
C ALA A 33 7.54 2.60 8.18
N ILE A 34 8.59 2.43 7.38
CA ILE A 34 9.27 1.14 7.19
C ILE A 34 9.82 0.62 8.53
N ASP A 35 10.51 1.47 9.28
CA ASP A 35 11.11 1.09 10.56
C ASP A 35 10.05 0.76 11.61
N VAL A 36 8.92 1.48 11.63
CA VAL A 36 7.78 1.13 12.48
C VAL A 36 7.24 -0.27 12.15
N LEU A 37 7.05 -0.60 10.87
CA LEU A 37 6.58 -1.93 10.47
C LEU A 37 7.62 -3.02 10.79
N ARG A 38 8.91 -2.77 10.56
CA ARG A 38 10.01 -3.68 10.95
C ARG A 38 10.02 -3.94 12.45
N ASN A 39 9.82 -2.89 13.26
CA ASN A 39 9.78 -3.00 14.71
C ASN A 39 8.58 -3.82 15.18
N LYS A 40 7.40 -3.64 14.58
CA LYS A 40 6.22 -4.46 14.88
C LYS A 40 6.44 -5.94 14.54
N LEU A 41 6.97 -6.23 13.35
CA LEU A 41 7.34 -7.58 12.94
C LEU A 41 8.32 -8.22 13.93
N THR A 42 9.42 -7.51 14.25
CA THR A 42 10.46 -7.99 15.16
C THR A 42 9.93 -8.24 16.57
N ARG A 43 9.10 -7.33 17.11
CA ARG A 43 8.45 -7.52 18.42
C ARG A 43 7.47 -8.69 18.45
N SER A 44 6.91 -9.08 17.30
CA SER A 44 6.05 -10.27 17.16
C SER A 44 6.83 -11.57 16.91
N GLY A 45 8.16 -11.54 17.05
CA GLY A 45 9.05 -12.70 16.86
C GLY A 45 9.48 -12.95 15.42
N VAL A 46 9.14 -12.06 14.48
CA VAL A 46 9.51 -12.21 13.07
C VAL A 46 10.88 -11.61 12.82
N ARG A 47 11.79 -12.38 12.23
CA ARG A 47 13.08 -11.86 11.78
C ARG A 47 12.92 -11.12 10.46
N VAL A 48 13.37 -9.88 10.38
CA VAL A 48 13.33 -9.09 9.13
C VAL A 48 14.75 -8.88 8.60
N LEU A 49 15.00 -9.29 7.36
CA LEU A 49 16.30 -9.22 6.72
C LEU A 49 16.25 -8.43 5.42
N GLN A 50 17.31 -7.68 5.12
CA GLN A 50 17.57 -7.15 3.79
C GLN A 50 18.86 -7.74 3.23
N ARG A 51 18.75 -8.56 2.19
CA ARG A 51 19.89 -9.34 1.63
C ARG A 51 19.79 -9.47 0.12
N ASP A 52 20.86 -9.92 -0.51
CA ASP A 52 20.83 -10.22 -1.94
C ASP A 52 19.92 -11.42 -2.21
N CYS A 53 19.18 -11.34 -3.31
CA CYS A 53 18.28 -12.40 -3.76
C CYS A 53 18.80 -12.96 -5.07
N ALA A 54 19.07 -14.27 -5.10
CA ALA A 54 19.63 -14.94 -6.27
C ALA A 54 18.61 -15.10 -7.42
N GLN A 55 17.31 -15.16 -7.10
CA GLN A 55 16.27 -15.37 -8.09
C GLN A 55 15.91 -14.06 -8.82
N LYS A 56 16.00 -14.07 -10.14
CA LYS A 56 15.60 -12.96 -10.99
C LYS A 56 14.11 -12.66 -10.80
N GLY A 57 13.77 -11.38 -10.61
CA GLY A 57 12.39 -10.92 -10.41
C GLY A 57 11.83 -11.13 -9.00
N LEU A 58 12.58 -11.77 -8.10
CA LEU A 58 12.21 -11.84 -6.69
C LEU A 58 12.46 -10.49 -6.01
N GLN A 59 11.44 -9.98 -5.33
CA GLN A 59 11.48 -8.70 -4.62
C GLN A 59 11.62 -8.87 -3.11
N GLY A 60 11.05 -9.96 -2.59
CA GLY A 60 11.12 -10.38 -1.21
C GLY A 60 10.43 -11.73 -1.05
N LEU A 61 10.36 -12.18 0.19
CA LEU A 61 9.57 -13.35 0.56
C LEU A 61 9.28 -13.34 2.07
N TYR A 62 8.30 -14.14 2.45
CA TYR A 62 8.08 -14.56 3.82
C TYR A 62 8.26 -16.08 3.94
N HIS A 63 9.14 -16.49 4.86
CA HIS A 63 9.37 -17.90 5.20
C HIS A 63 8.55 -18.29 6.43
N PRO A 64 7.42 -19.02 6.26
CA PRO A 64 6.50 -19.32 7.37
C PRO A 64 7.07 -20.26 8.43
N ARG A 65 8.03 -21.14 8.08
CA ARG A 65 8.61 -22.10 9.04
C ARG A 65 9.56 -21.44 10.04
N SER A 66 10.26 -20.39 9.61
CA SER A 66 11.29 -19.72 10.41
C SER A 66 10.89 -18.28 10.78
N ASP A 67 9.62 -17.91 10.57
CA ASP A 67 9.09 -16.56 10.70
C ASP A 67 10.08 -15.48 10.26
N THR A 68 10.51 -15.56 9.00
CA THR A 68 11.49 -14.64 8.45
C THR A 68 10.94 -13.90 7.24
N VAL A 69 10.92 -12.57 7.29
CA VAL A 69 10.65 -11.70 6.15
C VAL A 69 11.99 -11.28 5.53
N VAL A 70 12.07 -11.37 4.21
CA VAL A 70 13.23 -10.95 3.43
C VAL A 70 12.78 -9.89 2.43
N VAL A 71 13.47 -8.76 2.42
CA VAL A 71 13.40 -7.76 1.34
C VAL A 71 14.70 -7.84 0.54
N CYS A 72 14.61 -7.91 -0.79
CA CYS A 72 15.80 -7.98 -1.64
C CYS A 72 16.57 -6.65 -1.63
N ARG A 73 17.89 -6.70 -1.53
CA ARG A 73 18.77 -5.51 -1.46
C ARG A 73 18.73 -4.63 -2.71
N SER A 74 18.22 -5.15 -3.83
CA SER A 74 17.94 -4.38 -5.03
C SER A 74 16.88 -3.28 -4.81
N HIS A 75 16.01 -3.41 -3.81
CA HIS A 75 15.05 -2.38 -3.41
C HIS A 75 15.76 -1.33 -2.57
N ARG A 76 15.86 -0.10 -3.09
CA ARG A 76 16.64 0.99 -2.50
C ARG A 76 15.80 2.18 -2.08
N SER A 77 14.66 2.43 -2.73
CA SER A 77 13.80 3.54 -2.36
C SER A 77 12.82 3.14 -1.24
N PRO A 78 12.32 4.10 -0.43
CA PRO A 78 11.28 3.84 0.55
C PRO A 78 10.06 3.14 -0.04
N ALA A 79 9.58 3.61 -1.19
CA ALA A 79 8.42 3.01 -1.86
C ALA A 79 8.65 1.53 -2.22
N GLN A 80 9.82 1.18 -2.77
CA GLN A 80 10.15 -0.21 -3.11
C GLN A 80 10.27 -1.10 -1.88
N VAL A 81 10.94 -0.62 -0.83
CA VAL A 81 11.13 -1.39 0.41
C VAL A 81 9.79 -1.60 1.11
N TRP A 82 8.97 -0.56 1.20
CA TRP A 82 7.64 -0.63 1.79
C TRP A 82 6.71 -1.59 1.05
N ASP A 83 6.66 -1.50 -0.28
CA ASP A 83 5.77 -2.33 -1.09
C ASP A 83 6.02 -3.82 -0.82
N THR A 84 7.29 -4.23 -0.81
CA THR A 84 7.68 -5.59 -0.44
C THR A 84 7.43 -5.88 1.04
N LEU A 85 7.87 -5.02 1.95
CA LEU A 85 7.74 -5.29 3.38
C LEU A 85 6.28 -5.44 3.83
N ALA A 86 5.39 -4.58 3.32
CA ALA A 86 3.96 -4.63 3.61
C ALA A 86 3.28 -5.84 2.97
N HIS A 87 3.69 -6.22 1.75
CA HIS A 87 3.26 -7.45 1.11
C HIS A 87 3.62 -8.68 1.97
N GLU A 88 4.89 -8.82 2.34
CA GLU A 88 5.33 -9.96 3.15
C GLU A 88 4.76 -9.95 4.58
N ALA A 89 4.57 -8.75 5.17
CA ALA A 89 3.86 -8.61 6.44
C ALA A 89 2.41 -9.10 6.33
N THR A 90 1.78 -9.00 5.17
CA THR A 90 0.43 -9.52 4.95
C THR A 90 0.38 -11.04 5.00
N HIS A 91 1.37 -11.72 4.46
CA HIS A 91 1.47 -13.17 4.63
C HIS A 91 1.68 -13.58 6.09
N ARG A 92 2.41 -12.77 6.87
CA ARG A 92 2.47 -12.96 8.32
C ARG A 92 1.11 -12.75 8.98
N MET A 93 0.37 -11.69 8.62
CA MET A 93 -0.99 -11.43 9.13
C MET A 93 -1.94 -12.58 8.83
N GLN A 94 -1.92 -13.11 7.61
CA GLN A 94 -2.70 -14.29 7.21
C GLN A 94 -2.35 -15.51 8.06
N ARG A 95 -1.07 -15.72 8.39
CA ARG A 95 -0.65 -16.79 9.30
C ARG A 95 -1.17 -16.57 10.73
N CYS A 96 -1.12 -15.35 11.26
CA CYS A 96 -1.68 -15.05 12.58
C CYS A 96 -3.20 -15.27 12.62
N ALA A 97 -3.91 -14.94 11.53
CA ALA A 97 -5.35 -15.13 11.40
C ALA A 97 -5.77 -16.58 11.11
N GLY A 98 -4.84 -17.44 10.67
CA GLY A 98 -5.15 -18.79 10.19
C GLY A 98 -5.77 -18.84 8.78
N GLY A 99 -5.67 -17.77 7.99
CA GLY A 99 -6.26 -17.70 6.64
C GLY A 99 -6.41 -16.27 6.12
N SER A 100 -7.45 -16.04 5.32
CA SER A 100 -7.77 -14.73 4.74
C SER A 100 -7.90 -13.64 5.81
N ILE A 101 -7.36 -12.46 5.54
CA ILE A 101 -7.49 -11.29 6.43
C ILE A 101 -8.57 -10.31 5.96
N SER A 102 -9.41 -10.73 5.02
CA SER A 102 -10.53 -9.96 4.51
C SER A 102 -11.78 -10.81 4.31
N ASP A 103 -12.93 -10.14 4.29
CA ASP A 103 -14.21 -10.76 3.99
C ASP A 103 -14.36 -10.96 2.47
N ARG A 104 -14.97 -12.08 2.07
CA ARG A 104 -15.29 -12.42 0.67
C ARG A 104 -16.02 -11.30 -0.06
N GLN A 105 -16.86 -10.53 0.63
CA GLN A 105 -17.56 -9.39 0.03
C GLN A 105 -16.61 -8.29 -0.49
N HIS A 106 -15.41 -8.16 0.10
CA HIS A 106 -14.44 -7.14 -0.26
C HIS A 106 -13.49 -7.56 -1.40
N HIS A 107 -13.37 -8.85 -1.71
CA HIS A 107 -12.36 -9.33 -2.69
C HIS A 107 -12.54 -8.70 -4.09
N ARG A 108 -13.79 -8.55 -4.55
CA ARG A 108 -14.07 -7.89 -5.84
C ARG A 108 -13.68 -6.41 -5.82
N ALA A 109 -13.92 -5.73 -4.71
CA ALA A 109 -13.56 -4.33 -4.54
C ALA A 109 -12.03 -4.15 -4.51
N MET A 110 -11.30 -5.02 -3.80
CA MET A 110 -9.84 -5.04 -3.78
C MET A 110 -9.25 -5.22 -5.19
N TYR A 111 -9.73 -6.24 -5.90
CA TYR A 111 -9.32 -6.49 -7.28
C TYR A 111 -9.60 -5.27 -8.17
N SER A 112 -10.80 -4.70 -8.07
CA SER A 112 -11.20 -3.54 -8.88
C SER A 112 -10.41 -2.27 -8.53
N ALA A 113 -10.00 -2.10 -7.28
CA ALA A 113 -9.14 -1.01 -6.85
C ALA A 113 -7.73 -1.15 -7.43
N LEU A 114 -7.14 -2.35 -7.35
CA LEU A 114 -5.83 -2.64 -7.97
C LEU A 114 -5.89 -2.55 -9.49
N ALA A 115 -6.94 -3.06 -10.14
CA ALA A 115 -7.07 -2.99 -11.59
C ALA A 115 -7.07 -1.54 -12.11
N ARG A 116 -7.67 -0.63 -11.35
CA ARG A 116 -7.75 0.80 -11.70
C ARG A 116 -6.45 1.56 -11.43
N SER A 117 -5.82 1.33 -10.28
CA SER A 117 -4.68 2.15 -9.82
C SER A 117 -3.31 1.50 -10.07
N HIS A 118 -3.25 0.17 -10.05
CA HIS A 118 -2.01 -0.61 -10.12
C HIS A 118 -2.20 -1.87 -11.00
N PRO A 119 -2.52 -1.73 -12.31
CA PRO A 119 -2.87 -2.85 -13.17
C PRO A 119 -1.75 -3.90 -13.32
N ALA A 120 -0.50 -3.52 -13.05
CA ALA A 120 0.62 -4.47 -13.00
C ALA A 120 0.47 -5.52 -11.90
N GLU A 121 -0.08 -5.15 -10.74
CA GLU A 121 -0.34 -6.08 -9.61
C GLU A 121 -1.39 -7.12 -9.97
N VAL A 122 -2.41 -6.71 -10.72
CA VAL A 122 -3.43 -7.64 -11.20
C VAL A 122 -2.87 -8.63 -12.21
N ARG A 123 -1.94 -8.17 -13.07
CA ARG A 123 -1.27 -9.05 -14.03
C ARG A 123 -0.37 -10.07 -13.32
N SER A 124 0.37 -9.67 -12.28
CA SER A 124 1.25 -10.57 -11.54
C SER A 124 0.48 -11.65 -10.77
N LEU A 125 -0.77 -11.42 -10.36
CA LEU A 125 -1.61 -12.48 -9.75
C LEU A 125 -1.75 -13.73 -10.63
N ARG A 126 -1.65 -13.59 -11.96
CA ARG A 126 -1.83 -14.70 -12.91
C ARG A 126 -0.74 -15.75 -12.84
N VAL A 127 0.45 -15.43 -12.31
CA VAL A 127 1.54 -16.40 -12.18
C VAL A 127 1.32 -17.37 -11.01
N TYR A 128 0.39 -17.06 -10.11
CA TYR A 128 0.11 -17.87 -8.94
C TYR A 128 -1.01 -18.89 -9.21
N PRO A 129 -0.91 -20.12 -8.64
CA PRO A 129 -2.00 -21.08 -8.64
C PRO A 129 -3.27 -20.49 -8.04
N ARG A 130 -4.45 -20.92 -8.53
CA ARG A 130 -5.76 -20.40 -8.11
C ARG A 130 -5.95 -20.36 -6.59
N GLN A 131 -5.48 -21.38 -5.88
CA GLN A 131 -5.57 -21.46 -4.41
C GLN A 131 -4.74 -20.38 -3.67
N GLN A 132 -3.73 -19.80 -4.31
CA GLN A 132 -2.87 -18.76 -3.74
C GLN A 132 -3.30 -17.34 -4.14
N GLN A 133 -4.05 -17.21 -5.23
CA GLN A 133 -4.42 -15.90 -5.79
C GLN A 133 -5.15 -14.99 -4.80
N LEU A 134 -5.96 -15.54 -3.89
CA LEU A 134 -6.61 -14.72 -2.87
C LEU A 134 -5.61 -14.17 -1.86
N ALA A 135 -4.72 -15.02 -1.33
CA ALA A 135 -3.72 -14.58 -0.38
C ALA A 135 -2.79 -13.51 -0.99
N GLU A 136 -2.43 -13.69 -2.25
CA GLU A 136 -1.65 -12.73 -3.04
C GLU A 136 -2.41 -11.43 -3.34
N LEU A 137 -3.72 -11.52 -3.62
CA LEU A 137 -4.56 -10.34 -3.83
C LEU A 137 -4.59 -9.48 -2.58
N GLU A 138 -4.81 -10.08 -1.41
CA GLU A 138 -4.79 -9.37 -0.12
C GLU A 138 -3.44 -8.73 0.14
N ALA A 139 -2.33 -9.45 -0.10
CA ALA A 139 -0.98 -8.93 0.11
C ALA A 139 -0.65 -7.76 -0.81
N ARG A 140 -0.99 -7.86 -2.10
CA ARG A 140 -0.80 -6.76 -3.07
C ARG A 140 -1.68 -5.56 -2.76
N TYR A 141 -2.94 -5.79 -2.39
CA TYR A 141 -3.85 -4.71 -2.02
C TYR A 141 -3.35 -3.98 -0.77
N THR A 142 -2.99 -4.74 0.27
CA THR A 142 -2.49 -4.19 1.53
C THR A 142 -1.21 -3.38 1.34
N ALA A 143 -0.30 -3.82 0.48
CA ALA A 143 0.93 -3.07 0.18
C ALA A 143 0.69 -1.67 -0.43
N LYS A 144 -0.48 -1.44 -1.05
CA LYS A 144 -0.86 -0.13 -1.61
C LYS A 144 -1.69 0.74 -0.66
N LEU A 145 -2.02 0.25 0.54
CA LEU A 145 -2.72 1.04 1.54
C LEU A 145 -1.79 2.09 2.17
N PRO A 146 -2.35 3.19 2.72
CA PRO A 146 -1.59 4.13 3.54
C PRO A 146 -0.85 3.41 4.68
N PRO A 147 0.37 3.85 5.06
CA PRO A 147 1.14 3.18 6.09
C PRO A 147 0.41 2.96 7.41
N GLY A 148 -0.33 3.97 7.88
CA GLY A 148 -1.13 3.85 9.10
C GLY A 148 -2.16 2.72 9.04
N ASP A 149 -2.72 2.44 7.87
CA ASP A 149 -3.75 1.39 7.69
C ASP A 149 -3.10 0.00 7.75
N VAL A 150 -1.95 -0.17 7.11
CA VAL A 150 -1.16 -1.41 7.17
C VAL A 150 -0.74 -1.71 8.61
N LEU A 151 -0.27 -0.70 9.34
CA LEU A 151 0.14 -0.85 10.73
C LEU A 151 -1.03 -1.26 11.64
N ARG A 152 -2.22 -0.68 11.44
CA ARG A 152 -3.44 -1.08 12.18
C ARG A 152 -3.91 -2.49 11.83
N LEU A 153 -3.81 -2.89 10.56
CA LEU A 153 -4.10 -4.27 10.15
C LEU A 153 -3.13 -5.24 10.83
N PHE A 154 -1.83 -4.89 10.88
CA PHE A 154 -0.84 -5.72 11.56
C PHE A 154 -1.16 -5.91 13.04
N ASP A 155 -1.50 -4.82 13.74
CA ASP A 155 -1.90 -4.90 15.15
C ASP A 155 -3.16 -5.73 15.36
N ARG A 156 -4.14 -5.62 14.47
CA ARG A 156 -5.37 -6.42 14.53
C ARG A 156 -5.12 -7.92 14.46
N TYR A 157 -4.23 -8.36 13.56
CA TYR A 157 -4.04 -9.79 13.29
C TYR A 157 -2.90 -10.40 14.08
N CYS A 158 -1.81 -9.68 14.30
CA CYS A 158 -0.59 -10.18 14.93
C CYS A 158 -0.20 -9.42 16.21
N GLY A 159 -0.96 -8.40 16.63
CA GLY A 159 -0.75 -7.74 17.91
C GLY A 159 -0.89 -8.75 19.06
N ALA A 160 -0.14 -8.52 20.15
CA ALA A 160 -0.24 -9.35 21.34
C ALA A 160 -1.71 -9.32 21.81
N GLN A 161 -2.40 -10.45 21.72
CA GLN A 161 -3.57 -10.66 22.56
C GLN A 161 -3.07 -10.55 24.00
N ILE A 162 -3.40 -9.46 24.68
CA ILE A 162 -3.48 -9.52 26.14
C ILE A 162 -4.56 -10.58 26.38
N ARG A 163 -4.12 -11.81 26.65
CA ARG A 163 -4.97 -12.79 27.31
C ARG A 163 -5.15 -12.24 28.72
N VAL A 164 -6.26 -11.52 28.92
CA VAL A 164 -6.82 -11.30 30.25
C VAL A 164 -7.41 -12.62 30.71
#